data_AF-A0A967CVT7-F1
#
_entry.id   AF-A0A967CVT7-F1
#
_cell.length_a   1.000
_cell.length_b   1.000
_cell.length_c   1.000
_cell.angle_alpha   90.00
_cell.angle_beta   90.00
_cell.angle_gamma   90.00
#
_symmetry.space_group_name_H-M   'P 1'
#
loop_
_entity.id
_entity.type
_entity.pdbx_description
1 polymer ?
#
loop_
_entity_poly.entity_id
_entity_poly.type
_entity_poly.pdbx_seq_one_letter_code
_entity_poly.pdbx_strand_id
1 'polypeptide(L)' 'GVALQSAMGRAIADHIATGDAMALPLPPTPVAPLPVHGLNQLYLAAFINWYRLRDRLDAARAS' A
#
# COMPACT_ATOMS: atom_id res chain seq x y z
N GLY A 1 6.25 8.22 -12.21
CA GLY A 1 4.82 7.91 -12.05
C GLY A 1 4.06 8.20 -13.31
N VAL A 2 3.92 9.48 -13.67
CA VAL A 2 3.02 9.94 -14.73
C VAL A 2 3.27 9.28 -16.09
N ALA A 3 4.52 9.22 -16.58
CA ALA A 3 4.80 8.57 -17.86
C ALA A 3 4.41 7.08 -17.89
N LEU A 4 4.71 6.36 -16.80
CA LEU A 4 4.31 4.95 -16.64
C LEU A 4 2.78 4.81 -16.56
N GLN A 5 2.12 5.68 -15.80
CA GLN A 5 0.66 5.67 -15.66
C GLN A 5 -0.04 5.99 -16.99
N SER A 6 0.48 6.94 -17.77
CA SER A 6 -0.05 7.27 -19.09
C SER A 6 0.14 6.12 -20.08
N ALA A 7 1.32 5.48 -20.08
CA ALA A 7 1.59 4.31 -20.92
C ALA A 7 0.69 3.13 -20.55
N MET A 8 0.52 2.85 -19.25
CA MET A 8 -0.40 1.83 -18.76
C MET A 8 -1.85 2.13 -19.14
N GLY A 9 -2.31 3.38 -18.99
CA GLY A 9 -3.67 3.77 -19.35
C GLY A 9 -3.98 3.53 -20.83
N ARG A 10 -3.01 3.80 -21.71
CA ARG A 10 -3.16 3.54 -23.15
C ARG A 10 -3.25 2.04 -23.46
N ALA A 11 -2.38 1.23 -22.87
CA ALA A 11 -2.42 -0.23 -23.02
C ALA A 11 -3.75 -0.83 -22.53
N ILE A 12 -4.30 -0.32 -21.42
CA ILE A 12 -5.60 -0.74 -20.89
C ILE A 12 -6.73 -0.33 -21.84
N ALA A 13 -6.71 0.89 -22.37
CA ALA A 13 -7.71 1.36 -23.33
C ALA A 13 -7.70 0.50 -24.61
N ASP A 14 -6.52 0.18 -25.14
CA ASP A 14 -6.36 -0.67 -26.32
C ASP A 14 -6.86 -2.10 -26.05
N HIS A 15 -6.57 -2.67 -24.88
CA HIS A 15 -7.10 -3.97 -24.45
C HIS A 15 -8.64 -3.98 -24.39
N ILE A 16 -9.26 -2.95 -23.81
CA ILE A 16 -10.73 -2.84 -23.70
C ILE A 16 -11.38 -2.68 -25.09
N ALA A 17 -10.76 -1.89 -25.97
CA ALA A 17 -11.30 -1.63 -27.30
C ALA A 17 -11.21 -2.84 -28.25
N THR A 18 -10.17 -3.65 -28.13
CA THR A 18 -9.87 -4.75 -29.06
C THR A 18 -10.18 -6.14 -28.51
N GLY A 19 -10.24 -6.28 -27.18
CA GLY A 19 -10.26 -7.59 -26.50
C GLY A 19 -8.93 -8.35 -26.58
N ASP A 20 -7.87 -7.74 -27.12
CA ASP A 20 -6.57 -8.39 -27.27
C ASP A 20 -5.83 -8.46 -25.95
N ALA A 21 -5.66 -9.67 -25.41
CA ALA A 21 -4.91 -9.91 -24.18
C ALA A 21 -3.42 -9.54 -24.28
N MET A 22 -2.86 -9.48 -25.49
CA MET A 22 -1.46 -9.08 -25.73
C MET A 22 -1.25 -7.56 -25.69
N ALA A 23 -2.33 -6.77 -25.71
CA ALA A 23 -2.25 -5.31 -25.59
C ALA A 23 -1.78 -4.85 -24.20
N LEU A 24 -1.93 -5.70 -23.17
CA LEU A 24 -1.43 -5.42 -21.83
C LEU A 24 0.05 -5.83 -21.71
N PRO A 25 0.93 -4.96 -21.17
CA PRO A 25 2.34 -5.29 -20.97
C PRO A 25 2.56 -6.37 -19.90
N LEU A 26 1.55 -6.62 -19.06
CA LEU A 26 1.56 -7.65 -18.01
C LEU A 26 0.18 -8.31 -17.96
N PRO A 27 0.11 -9.63 -17.73
CA PRO A 27 -1.17 -10.31 -17.60
C PRO A 27 -1.92 -9.85 -16.33
N PRO A 28 -3.26 -9.75 -16.36
CA PRO A 28 -4.05 -9.54 -15.16
C PRO A 28 -3.81 -10.69 -14.18
N THR A 29 -3.47 -10.35 -12.94
CA THR A 29 -3.32 -11.34 -11.86
C THR A 29 -4.29 -10.98 -10.72
N PRO A 30 -4.84 -11.98 -10.02
CA PRO A 30 -5.65 -11.72 -8.84
C PRO A 30 -4.80 -11.04 -7.77
N VAL A 31 -5.38 -10.05 -7.08
CA VAL A 31 -4.70 -9.37 -5.98
C VAL A 31 -4.60 -10.34 -4.80
N ALA A 32 -3.39 -10.83 -4.53
CA ALA A 32 -3.11 -11.65 -3.37
C ALA A 32 -2.97 -10.74 -2.13
N PRO A 33 -3.66 -11.02 -1.01
CA PRO A 33 -3.42 -10.31 0.22
C PRO A 33 -1.98 -10.60 0.69
N LEU A 34 -1.24 -9.54 1.04
CA LEU A 34 0.06 -9.69 1.66
C LEU A 34 -0.13 -10.45 2.99
N PRO A 35 0.68 -11.50 3.25
CA PRO A 35 0.64 -12.16 4.54
C PRO A 35 0.85 -11.11 5.62
N VAL A 36 0.12 -11.23 6.73
CA VAL A 36 0.19 -10.33 7.89
C VAL A 36 -0.16 -8.84 7.65
N HIS A 37 -0.74 -8.46 6.51
CA HIS A 37 -1.14 -7.05 6.26
C HIS A 37 -2.09 -6.47 7.31
N GLY A 38 -3.00 -7.29 7.85
CA GLY A 38 -3.90 -6.89 8.94
C GLY A 38 -3.19 -6.61 10.27
N LEU A 39 -2.01 -7.18 10.50
CA LEU A 39 -1.24 -6.97 11.72
C LEU A 39 -0.50 -5.63 11.73
N ASN A 40 -0.36 -4.96 10.57
CA ASN A 40 0.29 -3.65 10.47
C ASN A 40 -0.36 -2.63 11.42
N GLN A 41 -1.68 -2.61 11.48
CA GLN A 41 -2.42 -1.69 12.37
C GLN A 41 -2.15 -2.00 13.84
N LEU A 42 -2.07 -3.28 14.21
CA LEU A 42 -1.80 -3.71 15.58
C LEU A 42 -0.39 -3.31 16.02
N TYR A 43 0.63 -3.64 15.23
CA TYR A 43 2.02 -3.28 15.56
C TYR A 43 2.23 -1.77 15.57
N LEU A 44 1.61 -1.03 14.64
CA LEU A 44 1.66 0.43 14.63
C LEU A 44 1.00 1.03 15.88
N ALA A 45 -0.19 0.55 16.26
CA ALA A 45 -0.88 1.02 17.45
C ALA A 45 -0.08 0.70 18.73
N ALA A 46 0.51 -0.49 18.83
CA ALA A 46 1.36 -0.86 19.96
C ALA A 46 2.57 0.08 20.07
N PHE A 47 3.26 0.34 18.95
CA PHE A 47 4.41 1.24 18.89
C PHE A 47 4.03 2.66 19.33
N ILE A 48 2.96 3.22 18.76
CA ILE A 48 2.50 4.57 19.11
C ILE A 48 2.17 4.66 20.61
N ASN A 49 1.43 3.69 21.15
CA ASN A 49 1.06 3.72 22.57
C ASN A 49 2.28 3.57 23.48
N TRP A 50 3.27 2.77 23.09
CA TRP A 50 4.53 2.66 23.83
C TRP A 50 5.27 4.00 23.89
N TYR A 51 5.39 4.71 22.76
CA TYR A 51 6.02 6.04 22.77
C TYR A 51 5.24 7.03 23.62
N ARG A 52 3.90 7.05 23.53
CA ARG A 52 3.07 7.95 24.36
C ARG A 52 3.20 7.65 25.84
N LEU A 53 3.31 6.38 26.22
CA LEU A 53 3.55 5.98 27.61
C LEU A 53 4.92 6.49 28.08
N ARG A 54 5.97 6.24 27.29
CA ARG A 54 7.33 6.66 27.61
C ARG A 54 7.42 8.19 27.76
N ASP A 55 6.80 8.93 26.84
CA ASP A 55 6.72 10.38 26.88
C ASP A 55 6.07 10.90 28.17
N ARG A 56 4.96 10.28 28.60
CA ARG A 56 4.31 10.60 29.88
C ARG A 56 5.17 10.29 31.10
N LEU A 57 5.88 9.17 31.08
CA LEU A 57 6.78 8.79 32.17
C LEU A 57 7.98 9.75 32.26
N ASP A 58 8.51 10.18 31.12
CA ASP A 58 9.60 11.15 31.08
C ASP A 58 9.13 12.53 31.52
N ALA A 59 7.93 12.97 31.12
CA ALA A 59 7.32 14.21 31.60
C ALA A 59 7.08 14.20 33.12
N ALA A 60 6.63 13.08 33.68
CA ALA A 60 6.41 12.92 35.12
C ALA A 60 7.71 12.88 35.95
N ARG A 61 8.86 12.58 35.33
CA ARG A 61 10.18 12.65 35.98
C ARG A 61 10.78 14.05 35.99
N ALA A 62 10.30 14.93 35.11
CA ALA A 62 10.79 16.30 34.97
C ALA A 62 10.02 17.31 35.86
N SER A 63 8.95 16.87 36.53
CA SER A 63 8.15 17.62 37.52
C SER A 63 8.51 17.23 38.94
#